data_AF-Q8ZX40-F1
#
_entry.id   AF-Q8ZX40-F1
#
_cell.length_a   1.000
_cell.length_b   1.000
_cell.length_c   1.000
_cell.angle_alpha   90.00
_cell.angle_beta   90.00
_cell.angle_gamma   90.00
#
_symmetry.space_group_name_H-M   'P 1'
#
loop_
_entity.id
_entity.type
_entity.pdbx_description
1 polymer ?
#
loop_
_entity_poly.entity_id
_entity_poly.type
_entity_poly.pdbx_seq_one_letter_code
_entity_poly.pdbx_strand_id
1 'polypeptide(L)' 'MVRVRDVLGISAAALIRYGVNPDDDVARAIDILELKAPHLAKLLRSIANGAA' A
#
# COMPACT_ATOMS: atom_id res chain seq x y z
N MET A 1 6.18 9.38 8.11
CA MET A 1 5.89 8.06 7.51
C MET A 1 4.41 8.04 7.20
N VAL A 2 4.07 7.87 5.91
CA VAL A 2 2.69 7.90 5.42
C VAL A 2 2.16 6.48 5.52
N ARG A 3 1.03 6.28 6.19
CA ARG A 3 0.45 4.94 6.34
C ARG A 3 -0.35 4.59 5.10
N VAL A 4 -0.50 3.29 4.85
CA VAL A 4 -1.36 2.79 3.77
C VAL A 4 -2.80 3.31 3.91
N ARG A 5 -3.32 3.42 5.14
CA ARG A 5 -4.63 4.02 5.41
C ARG A 5 -4.73 5.50 5.03
N ASP A 6 -3.62 6.24 5.07
CA ASP A 6 -3.62 7.68 4.75
C ASP A 6 -3.71 7.89 3.24
N VAL A 7 -3.24 6.92 2.45
CA VAL A 7 -3.27 6.94 0.98
C VAL A 7 -4.56 6.33 0.42
N LEU A 8 -4.98 5.19 0.96
CA LEU A 8 -6.09 4.40 0.41
C LEU A 8 -7.39 4.54 1.21
N GLY A 9 -7.36 5.18 2.38
CA GLY A 9 -8.51 5.25 3.28
C GLY A 9 -9.02 3.86 3.65
N ILE A 10 -10.34 3.69 3.57
CA ILE A 10 -11.04 2.43 3.87
C ILE A 10 -10.57 1.29 2.96
N SER A 11 -10.14 1.59 1.73
CA SER A 11 -9.68 0.59 0.76
C SER A 11 -8.38 -0.12 1.18
N ALA A 12 -7.64 0.40 2.16
CA ALA A 12 -6.47 -0.26 2.73
C ALA A 12 -6.78 -1.66 3.28
N ALA A 13 -8.01 -1.90 3.75
CA ALA A 13 -8.44 -3.21 4.25
C ALA A 13 -8.35 -4.31 3.18
N ALA A 14 -8.46 -3.96 1.90
CA ALA A 14 -8.33 -4.91 0.80
C ALA A 14 -6.90 -5.49 0.68
N LEU A 15 -5.89 -4.80 1.24
CA LEU A 15 -4.49 -5.24 1.18
C LEU A 15 -4.11 -6.24 2.28
N ILE A 16 -4.96 -6.44 3.29
CA ILE A 16 -4.74 -7.40 4.39
C ILE A 16 -4.53 -8.82 3.87
N ARG A 17 -5.25 -9.21 2.80
CA ARG A 17 -5.10 -10.53 2.16
C ARG A 17 -3.72 -10.78 1.54
N TYR A 18 -2.95 -9.71 1.29
CA TYR A 18 -1.57 -9.79 0.84
C TYR A 18 -0.57 -9.68 2.00
N GLY A 19 -1.04 -9.53 3.24
CA GLY A 19 -0.20 -9.40 4.43
C GLY A 19 0.28 -7.97 4.70
N VAL A 20 -0.36 -6.97 4.10
CA VAL A 20 -0.13 -5.55 4.41
C VAL A 20 -1.09 -5.13 5.52
N ASN A 21 -0.57 -4.53 6.59
CA ASN A 21 -1.40 -3.89 7.59
C ASN A 21 -1.75 -2.45 7.13
N PRO A 22 -3.01 -1.99 7.23
CA PRO A 22 -3.38 -0.61 6.95
C PRO A 22 -2.59 0.45 7.73
N ASP A 23 -2.03 0.09 8.89
CA ASP A 23 -1.13 0.94 9.67
C ASP A 23 0.34 0.88 9.27
N ASP A 24 0.73 -0.06 8.41
CA ASP A 24 2.09 -0.11 7.91
C ASP A 24 2.40 1.15 7.11
N ASP A 25 3.68 1.53 7.14
CA ASP A 25 4.19 2.54 6.23
C ASP A 25 4.08 2.06 4.78
N VAL A 26 3.77 2.99 3.88
CA VAL A 26 3.63 2.73 2.44
C VAL A 26 4.84 2.01 1.85
N ALA A 27 6.07 2.34 2.26
CA ALA A 27 7.27 1.68 1.75
C ALA A 27 7.29 0.19 2.10
N ARG A 28 6.97 -0.15 3.36
CA ARG A 28 6.89 -1.54 3.82
C ARG A 28 5.78 -2.30 3.08
N ALA A 29 4.64 -1.65 2.89
CA ALA A 29 3.52 -2.24 2.15
C ALA A 29 3.89 -2.53 0.69
N ILE A 30 4.64 -1.63 0.05
CA ILE A 30 5.16 -1.83 -1.31
C ILE A 30 6.07 -3.06 -1.36
N ASP A 31 7.01 -3.22 -0.42
CA ASP A 31 7.93 -4.36 -0.40
C ASP A 31 7.18 -5.69 -0.26
N ILE A 32 6.15 -5.73 0.60
CA ILE A 32 5.28 -6.92 0.76
C ILE A 32 4.52 -7.20 -0.55
N LEU A 33 4.00 -6.16 -1.19
CA LEU A 33 3.23 -6.29 -2.43
C LEU A 33 4.11 -6.65 -3.62
N GLU A 34 5.38 -6.25 -3.68
CA GLU A 34 6.28 -6.65 -4.78
C GLU A 34 6.42 -8.18 -4.87
N LEU A 35 6.43 -8.87 -3.73
CA LEU A 35 6.55 -10.32 -3.67
C LEU A 35 5.25 -11.07 -4.03
N LYS A 36 4.08 -10.51 -3.67
CA LYS A 36 2.79 -11.22 -3.79
C LYS A 36 1.86 -10.70 -4.87
N ALA A 37 1.91 -9.41 -5.17
CA ALA A 37 1.01 -8.71 -6.07
C ALA A 37 1.70 -7.46 -6.66
N PRO A 38 2.68 -7.63 -7.57
CA PRO A 38 3.51 -6.54 -8.08
C PRO A 38 2.71 -5.42 -8.78
N HIS A 39 1.54 -5.75 -9.34
CA HIS A 39 0.61 -4.77 -9.90
C HIS A 39 0.04 -3.83 -8.83
N LEU A 40 -0.22 -4.32 -7.62
CA LEU A 40 -0.68 -3.51 -6.48
C LEU A 40 0.46 -2.67 -5.91
N ALA A 41 1.69 -3.18 -5.88
CA ALA A 41 2.85 -2.39 -5.49
C ALA A 41 3.04 -1.18 -6.43
N LYS A 42 2.92 -1.40 -7.75
CA LYS A 42 2.98 -0.34 -8.76
C LYS A 42 1.84 0.67 -8.61
N LEU A 43 0.63 0.19 -8.35
CA LEU A 43 -0.52 1.07 -8.08
C LEU A 43 -0.29 1.91 -6.83
N LEU A 44 0.10 1.29 -5.71
CA LEU A 44 0.33 1.99 -4.45
C LEU A 44 1.44 3.04 -4.58
N ARG A 45 2.55 2.73 -5.28
CA ARG A 45 3.58 3.72 -5.64
C ARG A 45 3.02 4.89 -6.44
N SER A 46 2.20 4.60 -7.45
CA SER A 46 1.62 5.64 -8.31
C SER A 46 0.69 6.56 -7.53
N ILE A 47 -0.14 6.03 -6.63
CA ILE A 47 -1.06 6.83 -5.81
C ILE A 47 -0.26 7.63 -4.77
N ALA A 48 0.70 7.00 -4.09
CA ALA A 48 1.52 7.68 -3.09
C ALA A 48 2.34 8.84 -3.67
N ASN A 49 2.83 8.71 -4.91
CA ASN A 49 3.57 9.77 -5.60
C ASN A 49 2.65 10.79 -6.30
N GLY A 50 1.41 10.44 -6.59
CA GLY A 50 0.42 11.31 -7.25
C GLY A 50 -0.50 12.07 -6.28
N ALA A 51 -0.54 11.69 -5.01
CA ALA A 51 -1.29 12.37 -3.94
C ALA A 51 -0.53 13.57 -3.33
N ALA A 52 0.51 14.06 -4.01
CA ALA A 52 1.30 15.24 -3.63
C ALA A 52 0.66 16.54 -4.13
#